data_AF-A0A2T7PRC5-F1
#
_entry.id   AF-A0A2T7PRC5-F1
#
_cell.length_a   1.000
_cell.length_b   1.000
_cell.length_c   1.000
_cell.angle_alpha   90.00
_cell.angle_beta   90.00
_cell.angle_gamma   90.00
#
_symmetry.space_group_name_H-M   'P 1'
#
loop_
_entity.id
_entity.type
_entity.pdbx_description
1 polymer ?
#
loop_
_entity_poly.entity_id
_entity_poly.type
_entity_poly.pdbx_seq_one_letter_code
_entity_poly.pdbx_strand_id
1 'polypeptide(L)'
;MLRFVATVLLFSAVTCQDDLVLRLTNQLNDLRAQLDAIKERCSDLDPLGGMVEEDGYFLAFKLFAGNGRDAFGSYGSLDENNDVVFQRYVTPSSCRHTGACGHNFRGDFLFYWDELLVDTVKVNIHKNGEVVHYAVFNGTGSTYLNWFNQTKLLESSWLDLKTSSTNFFSIYGNSKLRRQFYISSNSTDCGSDAGWLVIKNSKEKCSWGKLPKTAKYPVIFYANPNHAVKFSSGGEDLTE
;
A
#
# COMPACT_ATOMS: atom_id res chain seq x y z
N MET A 1 -30.29 -37.73 -69.57
CA MET A 1 -29.65 -36.42 -69.28
C MET A 1 -30.07 -35.82 -67.92
N LEU A 2 -31.34 -35.86 -67.51
CA LEU A 2 -31.80 -35.22 -66.25
C LEU A 2 -31.09 -35.69 -64.95
N ARG A 3 -30.77 -36.99 -64.81
CA ARG A 3 -30.09 -37.51 -63.61
C ARG A 3 -28.64 -37.02 -63.46
N PHE A 4 -27.94 -36.76 -64.56
CA PHE A 4 -26.56 -36.26 -64.52
C PHE A 4 -26.50 -34.80 -64.07
N VAL A 5 -27.42 -33.96 -64.56
CA VAL A 5 -27.49 -32.53 -64.20
C VAL A 5 -27.82 -32.34 -62.72
N ALA A 6 -28.75 -33.11 -62.17
CA ALA A 6 -29.09 -33.05 -60.74
C ALA A 6 -27.90 -33.45 -59.84
N THR A 7 -27.13 -34.47 -60.22
CA THR A 7 -25.98 -34.95 -59.46
C THR A 7 -24.83 -33.94 -59.47
N VAL A 8 -24.59 -33.27 -60.61
CA VAL A 8 -23.57 -32.21 -60.75
C VAL A 8 -23.95 -30.96 -59.94
N LEU A 9 -25.23 -30.55 -59.97
CA LEU A 9 -25.72 -29.42 -59.18
C LEU A 9 -25.62 -29.68 -57.67
N LEU A 10 -26.00 -30.87 -57.22
CA LEU A 10 -25.83 -31.31 -55.82
C LEU A 10 -24.35 -31.31 -55.39
N PHE A 11 -23.44 -31.82 -56.22
CA PHE A 11 -22.00 -31.77 -55.93
C PHE A 11 -21.48 -30.34 -55.83
N SER A 12 -21.83 -29.45 -56.76
CA SER A 12 -21.40 -28.05 -56.74
C SER A 12 -21.91 -27.27 -55.53
N ALA A 13 -23.14 -27.55 -55.09
CA ALA A 13 -23.73 -26.94 -53.91
C ALA A 13 -23.06 -27.41 -52.62
N VAL A 14 -22.74 -28.71 -52.50
CA VAL A 14 -22.00 -29.27 -51.36
C VAL A 14 -20.59 -28.67 -51.26
N THR A 15 -19.86 -28.59 -52.39
CA THR A 15 -18.51 -27.99 -52.39
C THR A 15 -18.50 -26.49 -52.08
N CYS A 16 -19.56 -25.77 -52.44
CA CYS A 16 -19.71 -24.34 -52.10
C CYS A 16 -20.00 -24.15 -50.60
N GLN A 17 -20.82 -25.02 -50.02
CA GLN A 17 -21.13 -25.02 -48.59
C GLN A 17 -19.87 -25.32 -47.75
N ASP A 18 -19.06 -26.29 -48.19
CA ASP A 18 -17.79 -26.63 -47.52
C ASP A 18 -16.76 -25.51 -47.63
N ASP A 19 -16.65 -24.81 -48.77
CA ASP A 19 -15.78 -23.64 -48.92
C ASP A 19 -16.22 -22.46 -48.04
N LEU A 20 -17.53 -22.24 -47.91
CA LEU A 20 -18.07 -21.20 -47.04
C LEU A 20 -17.81 -21.52 -45.56
N VAL A 21 -18.02 -22.78 -45.14
CA VAL A 21 -17.74 -23.24 -43.78
C VAL A 21 -16.25 -23.14 -43.46
N LEU A 22 -15.37 -23.49 -44.41
CA LEU A 22 -13.93 -23.35 -44.26
C LEU A 22 -13.51 -21.89 -44.12
N ARG A 23 -14.03 -20.98 -44.97
CA ARG A 23 -13.76 -19.54 -44.86
C ARG A 23 -14.22 -18.98 -43.53
N LEU A 24 -15.43 -19.33 -43.10
CA LEU A 24 -15.99 -18.85 -41.84
C LEU A 24 -15.18 -19.36 -40.64
N THR A 25 -14.74 -20.62 -40.69
CA THR A 25 -13.89 -21.22 -39.66
C THR A 25 -12.53 -20.51 -39.58
N ASN A 26 -11.92 -20.21 -40.72
CA ASN A 26 -10.65 -19.47 -40.77
C ASN A 26 -10.81 -18.04 -40.22
N GLN A 27 -11.89 -17.35 -40.58
CA GLN A 27 -12.19 -16.03 -40.02
C GLN A 27 -12.41 -16.07 -38.50
N LEU A 28 -13.09 -17.11 -37.99
CA LEU A 28 -13.34 -17.26 -36.56
C LEU A 28 -12.05 -17.52 -35.77
N ASN A 29 -11.15 -18.33 -36.34
CA ASN A 29 -9.85 -18.62 -35.76
C ASN A 29 -8.94 -17.39 -35.77
N ASP A 30 -8.94 -16.60 -36.86
CA ASP A 30 -8.19 -15.34 -36.93
C ASP A 30 -8.70 -14.32 -35.90
N LEU A 31 -10.02 -14.17 -35.79
CA LEU A 31 -10.64 -13.29 -34.80
C LEU A 31 -10.26 -13.71 -33.36
N ARG A 32 -10.23 -15.02 -33.09
CA ARG A 32 -9.83 -15.55 -31.79
C ARG A 32 -8.36 -15.25 -31.47
N ALA A 33 -7.47 -15.43 -32.44
CA ALA A 33 -6.05 -15.10 -32.28
C ALA A 33 -5.84 -13.59 -32.03
N GLN A 34 -6.57 -12.72 -32.75
CA GLN A 34 -6.54 -11.28 -32.51
C GLN A 34 -7.06 -10.92 -31.11
N LEU A 35 -8.13 -11.57 -30.65
CA LEU A 35 -8.66 -11.36 -29.31
C LEU A 35 -7.67 -11.78 -28.22
N ASP A 36 -7.00 -12.92 -28.40
CA ASP A 36 -6.00 -13.41 -27.45
C ASP A 36 -4.76 -12.49 -27.42
N ALA A 37 -4.33 -11.97 -28.58
CA ALA A 37 -3.26 -10.96 -28.66
C ALA A 37 -3.65 -9.62 -28.02
N ILE A 38 -4.91 -9.19 -28.17
CA ILE A 38 -5.45 -8.01 -27.48
C ILE A 38 -5.50 -8.25 -25.97
N LYS A 39 -5.93 -9.44 -25.53
CA LYS A 39 -5.93 -9.81 -24.10
C LYS A 39 -4.52 -9.80 -23.51
N GLU A 40 -3.52 -10.35 -24.20
CA GLU A 40 -2.12 -10.28 -23.74
C GLU A 40 -1.63 -8.83 -23.65
N ARG A 41 -1.93 -8.02 -24.67
CA ARG A 41 -1.55 -6.60 -24.70
C ARG A 41 -2.29 -5.75 -23.67
N CYS A 42 -3.50 -6.14 -23.28
CA CYS A 42 -4.28 -5.52 -22.21
C CYS A 42 -3.97 -6.10 -20.83
N SER A 43 -3.44 -7.32 -20.70
CA SER A 43 -2.96 -7.84 -19.41
C SER A 43 -1.69 -7.15 -18.94
N ASP A 44 -0.93 -6.57 -19.87
CA ASP A 44 0.18 -5.66 -19.56
C ASP A 44 -0.32 -4.25 -19.14
N LEU A 45 -1.59 -3.91 -19.43
CA LEU A 45 -2.23 -2.75 -18.85
C LEU A 45 -2.66 -3.13 -17.43
N ASP A 46 -1.83 -2.75 -16.47
CA ASP A 46 -2.10 -2.77 -15.05
C ASP A 46 -3.59 -2.45 -14.76
N PRO A 47 -4.44 -3.47 -14.48
CA PRO A 47 -5.89 -3.33 -14.52
C PRO A 47 -6.42 -2.44 -13.39
N LEU A 48 -5.60 -2.21 -12.37
CA LEU A 48 -5.87 -1.30 -11.27
C LEU A 48 -5.28 0.08 -11.51
N GLY A 49 -4.81 0.38 -12.73
CA GLY A 49 -4.03 1.59 -12.98
C GLY A 49 -2.91 1.74 -11.96
N GLY A 50 -2.36 0.61 -11.48
CA GLY A 50 -1.33 0.30 -10.47
C GLY A 50 -1.40 0.94 -9.12
N MET A 51 -2.63 0.98 -8.64
CA MET A 51 -2.89 0.70 -7.24
C MET A 51 -2.28 -0.67 -6.88
N VAL A 52 -1.73 -0.78 -5.68
CA VAL A 52 -1.23 -2.05 -5.14
C VAL A 52 -2.28 -2.56 -4.18
N GLU A 53 -2.83 -3.75 -4.42
CA GLU A 53 -3.76 -4.41 -3.51
C GLU A 53 -3.04 -5.50 -2.70
N GLU A 54 -3.23 -5.49 -1.38
CA GLU A 54 -2.71 -6.49 -0.44
C GLU A 54 -3.71 -6.69 0.70
N ASP A 55 -4.07 -7.94 0.99
CA ASP A 55 -5.07 -8.31 2.01
C ASP A 55 -6.44 -7.60 1.89
N GLY A 56 -6.88 -7.28 0.67
CA GLY A 56 -8.13 -6.55 0.44
C GLY A 56 -8.05 -5.05 0.77
N TYR A 57 -6.84 -4.52 0.94
CA TYR A 57 -6.57 -3.09 1.09
C TYR A 57 -5.75 -2.57 -0.09
N PHE A 58 -6.01 -1.33 -0.49
CA PHE A 58 -5.12 -0.63 -1.41
C PHE A 58 -4.00 0.10 -0.65
N LEU A 59 -2.77 -0.04 -1.12
CA LEU A 59 -1.62 0.65 -0.56
C LEU A 59 -1.75 2.16 -0.80
N ALA A 60 -1.99 2.91 0.28
CA ALA A 60 -2.04 4.37 0.22
C ALA A 60 -0.68 5.01 0.52
N PHE A 61 0.12 4.41 1.41
CA PHE A 61 1.42 4.94 1.82
C PHE A 61 2.34 3.84 2.36
N LYS A 62 3.64 3.95 2.07
CA LYS A 62 4.68 3.09 2.63
C LYS A 62 5.90 3.93 3.01
N LEU A 63 6.27 3.86 4.28
CA LEU A 63 7.46 4.47 4.85
C LEU A 63 8.59 3.44 4.98
N PHE A 64 9.81 3.83 4.66
CA PHE A 64 11.00 3.01 4.89
C PHE A 64 11.90 3.66 5.94
N ALA A 65 12.33 2.88 6.93
CA ALA A 65 13.32 3.35 7.89
C ALA A 65 14.65 3.63 7.19
N GLY A 66 15.37 4.67 7.64
CA GLY A 66 16.71 5.00 7.18
C GLY A 66 16.83 5.61 5.77
N ASN A 67 15.73 5.86 5.06
CA ASN A 67 15.77 6.32 3.67
C ASN A 67 16.05 7.83 3.47
N GLY A 68 16.22 8.58 4.56
CA GLY A 68 16.52 10.01 4.55
C GLY A 68 15.33 10.94 4.32
N ARG A 69 14.09 10.43 4.27
CA ARG A 69 12.89 11.22 3.97
C ARG A 69 11.99 11.37 5.20
N ASP A 70 11.49 12.59 5.45
CA ASP A 70 10.60 12.87 6.57
C ASP A 70 9.26 12.14 6.41
N ALA A 71 8.80 11.44 7.44
CA ALA A 71 7.59 10.63 7.36
C ALA A 71 6.31 11.46 7.10
N PHE A 72 6.09 12.54 7.85
CA PHE A 72 4.93 13.42 7.70
C PHE A 72 5.02 14.26 6.44
N GLY A 73 6.21 14.76 6.10
CA GLY A 73 6.46 15.49 4.87
C GLY A 73 6.10 14.64 3.66
N SER A 74 6.60 13.40 3.59
CA SER A 74 6.22 12.47 2.53
C SER A 74 4.74 12.11 2.57
N TYR A 75 4.17 11.81 3.74
CA TYR A 75 2.76 11.45 3.84
C TYR A 75 1.79 12.59 3.44
N GLY A 76 2.08 13.80 3.91
CA GLY A 76 1.24 14.97 3.75
C GLY A 76 1.44 15.73 2.44
N SER A 77 2.44 15.39 1.64
CA SER A 77 2.68 16.05 0.35
C SER A 77 1.59 15.69 -0.65
N LEU A 78 0.76 16.67 -1.03
CA LEU A 78 -0.25 16.49 -2.08
C LEU A 78 0.35 16.60 -3.49
N ASP A 79 1.61 17.05 -3.59
CA ASP A 79 2.31 17.21 -4.87
C ASP A 79 3.10 15.94 -5.27
N GLU A 80 3.14 14.92 -4.39
CA GLU A 80 3.88 13.68 -4.62
C GLU A 80 2.92 12.48 -4.67
N ASN A 81 2.75 11.90 -5.86
CA ASN A 81 2.01 10.64 -6.04
C ASN A 81 2.84 9.69 -6.91
N ASN A 82 3.12 8.49 -6.38
CA ASN A 82 4.03 7.52 -6.99
C ASN A 82 3.32 6.46 -7.86
N ASP A 83 2.00 6.53 -7.92
CA ASP A 83 1.12 5.68 -8.72
C ASP A 83 0.54 6.38 -9.96
N VAL A 84 0.84 7.67 -10.18
CA VAL A 84 0.58 8.28 -11.50
C VAL A 84 1.44 7.60 -12.57
N VAL A 85 0.92 7.51 -13.80
CA VAL A 85 1.49 6.70 -14.91
C VAL A 85 3.01 6.86 -15.04
N PHE A 86 3.52 8.10 -15.14
CA PHE A 86 4.95 8.34 -15.28
C PHE A 86 5.75 7.93 -14.04
N GLN A 87 5.26 8.29 -12.84
CA GLN A 87 5.95 7.98 -11.59
C GLN A 87 6.00 6.48 -11.32
N ARG A 88 4.99 5.71 -11.77
CA ARG A 88 5.03 4.25 -11.68
C ARG A 88 6.23 3.66 -12.40
N TYR A 89 6.48 4.10 -13.63
CA TYR A 89 7.58 3.57 -14.46
C TYR A 89 8.95 3.83 -13.84
N VAL A 90 9.13 4.95 -13.13
CA VAL A 90 10.41 5.32 -12.51
C VAL A 90 10.54 4.87 -11.05
N THR A 91 9.43 4.58 -10.37
CA THR A 91 9.42 4.10 -8.98
C THR A 91 9.78 2.61 -8.96
N PRO A 92 10.85 2.20 -8.24
CA PRO A 92 11.21 0.79 -8.12
C PRO A 92 10.07 -0.06 -7.56
N SER A 93 9.91 -1.28 -8.09
CA SER A 93 8.85 -2.20 -7.65
C SER A 93 8.93 -2.54 -6.16
N SER A 94 10.15 -2.57 -5.58
CA SER A 94 10.35 -2.81 -4.14
C SER A 94 9.76 -1.70 -3.25
N CYS A 95 9.56 -0.49 -3.79
CA CYS A 95 8.89 0.60 -3.07
C CYS A 95 7.37 0.37 -2.96
N ARG A 96 6.81 -0.38 -3.90
CA ARG A 96 5.39 -0.75 -3.99
C ARG A 96 5.09 -2.10 -3.35
N HIS A 97 6.05 -3.01 -3.33
CA HIS A 97 5.91 -4.37 -2.79
C HIS A 97 6.89 -4.61 -1.63
N THR A 98 7.30 -5.85 -1.41
CA THR A 98 8.27 -6.23 -0.38
C THR A 98 9.71 -5.91 -0.81
N GLY A 99 10.58 -5.66 0.17
CA GLY A 99 12.00 -5.37 -0.04
C GLY A 99 12.41 -3.96 0.37
N ALA A 100 13.70 -3.67 0.26
CA ALA A 100 14.25 -2.35 0.59
C ALA A 100 13.98 -1.35 -0.55
N CYS A 101 13.70 -0.10 -0.18
CA CYS A 101 13.57 1.01 -1.10
C CYS A 101 14.14 2.30 -0.49
N GLY A 102 14.89 3.07 -1.29
CA GLY A 102 15.44 4.38 -0.90
C GLY A 102 14.43 5.54 -0.92
N HIS A 103 13.14 5.25 -1.10
CA HIS A 103 12.07 6.21 -1.25
C HIS A 103 10.84 5.75 -0.48
N ASN A 104 10.00 6.69 -0.06
CA ASN A 104 8.66 6.36 0.40
C ASN A 104 7.77 6.10 -0.82
N PHE A 105 6.72 5.31 -0.64
CA PHE A 105 5.62 5.24 -1.59
C PHE A 105 4.44 6.05 -1.04
N ARG A 106 3.82 6.84 -1.89
CA ARG A 106 2.59 7.57 -1.62
C ARG A 106 1.67 7.46 -2.83
N GLY A 107 0.44 7.03 -2.62
CA GLY A 107 -0.56 6.90 -3.68
C GLY A 107 -1.53 8.09 -3.76
N ASP A 108 -2.16 8.25 -4.93
CA ASP A 108 -3.21 9.22 -5.23
C ASP A 108 -4.43 9.07 -4.30
N PHE A 109 -4.65 7.90 -3.67
CA PHE A 109 -5.72 7.67 -2.69
C PHE A 109 -5.76 8.71 -1.58
N LEU A 110 -4.59 9.17 -1.11
CA LEU A 110 -4.53 10.18 -0.05
C LEU A 110 -4.93 11.57 -0.56
N PHE A 111 -4.84 11.83 -1.87
CA PHE A 111 -5.33 13.06 -2.50
C PHE A 111 -6.86 13.02 -2.63
N TYR A 112 -7.42 11.89 -3.06
CA TYR A 112 -8.87 11.71 -3.27
C TYR A 112 -9.62 11.17 -2.05
N TRP A 113 -9.05 11.32 -0.85
CA TRP A 113 -9.56 10.67 0.36
C TRP A 113 -11.04 10.99 0.62
N ASP A 114 -11.42 12.25 0.44
CA ASP A 114 -12.75 12.74 0.74
C ASP A 114 -13.79 12.25 -0.29
N GLU A 115 -13.37 11.93 -1.51
CA GLU A 115 -14.21 11.35 -2.56
C GLU A 115 -14.38 9.83 -2.45
N LEU A 116 -13.41 9.14 -1.87
CA LEU A 116 -13.32 7.68 -1.87
C LEU A 116 -14.19 6.97 -0.82
N LEU A 117 -14.88 7.72 0.05
CA LEU A 117 -15.71 7.18 1.13
C LEU A 117 -14.98 6.06 1.92
N VAL A 118 -13.78 6.35 2.39
CA VAL A 118 -12.91 5.33 3.02
C VAL A 118 -13.60 4.69 4.23
N ASP A 119 -13.83 3.37 4.16
CA ASP A 119 -14.51 2.62 5.24
C ASP A 119 -13.54 2.20 6.35
N THR A 120 -12.40 1.61 5.97
CA THR A 120 -11.39 1.12 6.92
C THR A 120 -9.98 1.45 6.45
N VAL A 121 -9.08 1.62 7.42
CA VAL A 121 -7.66 1.90 7.17
C VAL A 121 -6.83 0.92 7.99
N LYS A 122 -5.91 0.20 7.35
CA LYS A 122 -5.01 -0.76 8.00
C LYS A 122 -3.59 -0.20 8.00
N VAL A 123 -2.92 -0.30 9.15
CA VAL A 123 -1.50 0.01 9.32
C VAL A 123 -0.79 -1.28 9.68
N ASN A 124 0.25 -1.61 8.91
CA ASN A 124 1.16 -2.71 9.19
C ASN A 124 2.56 -2.17 9.49
N ILE A 125 3.22 -2.76 10.48
CA ILE A 125 4.65 -2.59 10.74
C ILE A 125 5.35 -3.84 10.24
N HIS A 126 6.27 -3.67 9.31
CA HIS A 126 7.04 -4.77 8.75
C HIS A 126 8.47 -4.79 9.30
N LYS A 127 8.95 -5.97 9.69
CA LYS A 127 10.35 -6.24 10.00
C LYS A 127 10.80 -7.43 9.18
N ASN A 128 11.89 -7.29 8.43
CA ASN A 128 12.41 -8.35 7.55
C ASN A 128 11.36 -8.93 6.57
N GLY A 129 10.44 -8.09 6.11
CA GLY A 129 9.36 -8.48 5.21
C GLY A 129 8.09 -9.02 5.89
N GLU A 130 8.16 -9.38 7.17
CA GLU A 130 7.03 -9.92 7.92
C GLU A 130 6.29 -8.83 8.70
N VAL A 131 4.95 -8.93 8.78
CA VAL A 131 4.14 -8.05 9.61
C VAL A 131 4.33 -8.43 11.08
N VAL A 132 4.93 -7.55 11.87
CA VAL A 132 5.16 -7.75 13.31
C VAL A 132 4.06 -7.14 14.17
N HIS A 133 3.43 -6.06 13.71
CA HIS A 133 2.30 -5.41 14.37
C HIS A 133 1.34 -4.82 13.35
N TYR A 134 0.07 -4.76 13.74
CA TYR A 134 -0.98 -4.09 12.96
C TYR A 134 -1.95 -3.30 13.83
N ALA A 135 -2.65 -2.37 13.19
CA ALA A 135 -3.83 -1.70 13.70
C ALA A 135 -4.82 -1.39 12.57
N VAL A 136 -6.12 -1.52 12.84
CA VAL A 136 -7.21 -1.24 11.90
C VAL A 136 -8.07 -0.12 12.47
N PHE A 137 -8.40 0.85 11.63
CA PHE A 137 -9.13 2.05 11.98
C PHE A 137 -10.41 2.18 11.14
N ASN A 138 -11.41 2.83 11.71
CA ASN A 138 -12.59 3.30 11.02
C ASN A 138 -12.23 4.55 10.21
N GLY A 139 -12.34 4.45 8.89
CA GLY A 139 -12.07 5.56 7.96
C GLY A 139 -13.28 6.47 7.75
N THR A 140 -14.49 6.03 8.08
CA THR A 140 -15.72 6.76 7.74
C THR A 140 -15.73 8.14 8.38
N GLY A 141 -15.95 9.18 7.57
CA GLY A 141 -15.97 10.59 8.02
C GLY A 141 -14.64 11.08 8.59
N SER A 142 -13.53 10.43 8.24
CA SER A 142 -12.17 10.90 8.52
C SER A 142 -11.60 11.63 7.31
N THR A 143 -10.52 12.38 7.53
CA THR A 143 -9.64 12.89 6.48
C THR A 143 -8.36 12.06 6.46
N TYR A 144 -7.58 12.18 5.39
CA TYR A 144 -6.27 11.56 5.29
C TYR A 144 -5.33 11.93 6.46
N LEU A 145 -5.58 13.00 7.23
CA LEU A 145 -4.75 13.40 8.36
C LEU A 145 -5.27 12.96 9.74
N ASN A 146 -6.54 12.57 9.87
CA ASN A 146 -7.17 12.36 11.18
C ASN A 146 -7.72 10.94 11.44
N TRP A 147 -7.67 10.03 10.48
CA TRP A 147 -8.08 8.63 10.66
C TRP A 147 -7.22 7.88 11.69
N PHE A 148 -5.94 8.24 11.81
CA PHE A 148 -5.02 7.64 12.77
C PHE A 148 -5.25 8.26 14.15
N ASN A 149 -6.31 7.82 14.82
CA ASN A 149 -6.76 8.35 16.09
C ASN A 149 -7.35 7.23 16.96
N GLN A 150 -7.20 7.34 18.28
CA GLN A 150 -7.71 6.33 19.21
C GLN A 150 -9.21 6.08 19.07
N THR A 151 -10.01 7.14 18.87
CA THR A 151 -11.47 7.04 18.71
C THR A 151 -11.90 6.29 17.44
N LYS A 152 -11.00 6.20 16.46
CA LYS A 152 -11.21 5.45 15.22
C LYS A 152 -10.65 4.04 15.30
N LEU A 153 -9.93 3.66 16.36
CA LEU A 153 -9.30 2.34 16.47
C LEU A 153 -10.35 1.24 16.61
N LEU A 154 -10.39 0.34 15.63
CA LEU A 154 -11.26 -0.84 15.62
C LEU A 154 -10.56 -2.02 16.28
N GLU A 155 -9.34 -2.33 15.82
CA GLU A 155 -8.55 -3.49 16.20
C GLU A 155 -7.05 -3.19 16.23
N SER A 156 -6.29 -3.90 17.06
CA SER A 156 -4.82 -3.86 17.03
C SER A 156 -4.22 -5.16 17.57
N SER A 157 -3.02 -5.48 17.07
CA SER A 157 -2.14 -6.50 17.68
C SER A 157 -1.65 -6.15 19.08
N TRP A 158 -1.65 -4.86 19.47
CA TRP A 158 -1.39 -4.45 20.86
C TRP A 158 -2.68 -4.54 21.67
N LEU A 159 -2.71 -5.44 22.66
CA LEU A 159 -3.93 -5.83 23.37
C LEU A 159 -4.47 -4.73 24.28
N ASP A 160 -3.58 -3.88 24.81
CA ASP A 160 -3.91 -2.80 25.75
C ASP A 160 -4.20 -1.46 25.06
N LEU A 161 -3.90 -1.33 23.75
CA LEU A 161 -3.94 -0.03 23.07
C LEU A 161 -5.35 0.57 23.05
N LYS A 162 -6.37 -0.27 22.88
CA LYS A 162 -7.76 0.18 22.84
C LYS A 162 -8.27 0.69 24.19
N THR A 163 -7.78 0.11 25.28
CA THR A 163 -8.24 0.41 26.66
C THR A 163 -7.38 1.41 27.40
N SER A 164 -6.15 1.65 26.94
CA SER A 164 -5.19 2.52 27.62
C SER A 164 -5.45 4.00 27.33
N SER A 165 -5.13 4.88 28.27
CA SER A 165 -5.10 6.31 28.00
C SER A 165 -3.93 6.67 27.10
N THR A 166 -4.15 7.58 26.15
CA THR A 166 -3.10 8.14 25.31
C THR A 166 -3.01 9.65 25.45
N ASN A 167 -1.80 10.19 25.45
CA ASN A 167 -1.57 11.65 25.39
C ASN A 167 -1.17 12.12 23.99
N PHE A 168 -0.69 11.21 23.14
CA PHE A 168 -0.58 11.40 21.69
C PHE A 168 -1.11 10.16 20.98
N PHE A 169 -1.96 10.38 19.97
CA PHE A 169 -2.41 9.37 19.02
C PHE A 169 -2.78 10.09 17.72
N SER A 170 -1.78 10.44 16.92
CA SER A 170 -2.00 11.17 15.65
C SER A 170 -0.82 11.05 14.69
N ILE A 171 -1.10 11.28 13.41
CA ILE A 171 -0.08 11.36 12.34
C ILE A 171 0.91 12.50 12.62
N TYR A 172 0.39 13.67 13.01
CA TYR A 172 1.22 14.84 13.33
C TYR A 172 2.09 14.64 14.58
N GLY A 173 1.59 13.90 15.57
CA GLY A 173 2.29 13.58 16.81
C GLY A 173 2.79 14.81 17.57
N ASN A 174 4.05 14.78 18.00
CA ASN A 174 4.73 15.87 18.70
C ASN A 174 5.75 16.55 17.78
N SER A 175 5.35 17.66 17.16
CA SER A 175 6.17 18.39 16.19
C SER A 175 7.43 19.02 16.79
N LYS A 176 7.40 19.42 18.07
CA LYS A 176 8.58 19.98 18.76
C LYS A 176 9.71 18.97 18.88
N LEU A 177 9.36 17.69 19.05
CA LEU A 177 10.31 16.59 19.13
C LEU A 177 10.44 15.80 17.82
N ARG A 178 9.74 16.22 16.76
CA ARG A 178 9.68 15.53 15.45
C ARG A 178 9.34 14.04 15.58
N ARG A 179 8.38 13.75 16.47
CA ARG A 179 7.79 12.42 16.67
C ARG A 179 6.46 12.40 15.92
N GLN A 180 6.39 11.64 14.85
CA GLN A 180 5.23 11.55 13.96
C GLN A 180 4.67 10.13 14.00
N PHE A 181 3.45 9.94 13.50
CA PHE A 181 2.69 8.69 13.64
C PHE A 181 2.83 8.15 15.06
N TYR A 182 2.51 9.01 16.02
CA TYR A 182 2.92 8.85 17.41
C TYR A 182 1.75 8.34 18.25
N ILE A 183 1.94 7.16 18.85
CA ILE A 183 1.03 6.56 19.81
C ILE A 183 1.77 6.45 21.14
N SER A 184 1.40 7.30 22.09
CA SER A 184 2.06 7.45 23.39
C SER A 184 1.06 7.25 24.52
N SER A 185 1.44 6.44 25.52
CA SER A 185 0.67 6.28 26.75
C SER A 185 0.96 7.42 27.72
N ASN A 186 2.24 7.77 27.86
CA ASN A 186 2.69 8.89 28.66
C ASN A 186 3.98 9.46 28.05
N SER A 187 3.96 10.75 27.71
CA SER A 187 5.11 11.47 27.16
C SER A 187 5.21 12.84 27.80
N THR A 188 5.47 12.84 29.10
CA THR A 188 5.72 14.05 29.91
C THR A 188 7.20 14.43 29.90
N ASP A 189 8.10 13.44 29.90
CA ASP A 189 9.54 13.65 29.82
C ASP A 189 10.26 12.45 29.21
N CYS A 190 11.56 12.61 28.92
CA CYS A 190 12.37 11.58 28.29
C CYS A 190 12.54 10.29 29.13
N GLY A 191 12.37 10.35 30.45
CA GLY A 191 12.52 9.21 31.35
C GLY A 191 11.24 8.37 31.47
N SER A 192 10.08 9.01 31.27
CA SER A 192 8.76 8.37 31.33
C SER A 192 8.15 8.08 29.96
N ASP A 193 8.79 8.53 28.86
CA ASP A 193 8.33 8.31 27.49
C ASP A 193 8.03 6.83 27.21
N ALA A 194 6.75 6.54 27.08
CA ALA A 194 6.22 5.21 26.85
C ALA A 194 5.07 5.24 25.83
N GLY A 195 4.91 4.15 25.10
CA GLY A 195 3.90 4.06 24.05
C GLY A 195 4.01 2.80 23.23
N TRP A 196 3.43 2.86 22.03
CA TRP A 196 3.29 1.73 21.12
C TRP A 196 4.02 1.95 19.80
N LEU A 197 4.02 3.18 19.29
CA LEU A 197 4.62 3.52 18.01
C LEU A 197 5.14 4.95 18.04
N VAL A 198 6.36 5.17 17.55
CA VAL A 198 6.86 6.50 17.25
C VAL A 198 7.79 6.47 16.03
N ILE A 199 7.49 7.33 15.06
CA ILE A 199 8.38 7.56 13.92
C ILE A 199 9.15 8.86 14.18
N LYS A 200 10.48 8.77 14.06
CA LYS A 200 11.38 9.88 14.32
C LYS A 200 12.14 10.26 13.08
N ASN A 201 12.17 11.54 12.74
CA ASN A 201 12.91 12.04 11.56
C ASN A 201 14.23 12.72 11.90
N SER A 202 14.57 12.87 13.18
CA SER A 202 15.83 13.48 13.58
C SER A 202 16.29 13.01 14.95
N LYS A 203 17.52 13.42 15.27
CA LYS A 203 18.05 13.38 16.63
C LYS A 203 17.18 14.24 17.54
N GLU A 204 17.05 13.81 18.79
CA GLU A 204 16.34 14.54 19.84
C GLU A 204 17.14 14.50 21.15
N LYS A 205 16.64 15.21 22.17
CA LYS A 205 17.33 15.35 23.46
C LYS A 205 17.22 14.09 24.33
N CYS A 206 16.20 13.27 24.13
CA CYS A 206 15.96 12.08 24.93
C CYS A 206 17.03 11.01 24.69
N SER A 207 17.55 10.43 25.78
CA SER A 207 18.65 9.47 25.76
C SER A 207 18.31 8.20 25.00
N TRP A 208 17.10 7.65 25.19
CA TRP A 208 16.58 6.52 24.39
C TRP A 208 16.50 6.84 22.90
N GLY A 209 16.41 8.14 22.59
CA GLY A 209 16.40 8.64 21.24
C GLY A 209 17.76 9.00 20.65
N LYS A 210 18.85 8.88 21.43
CA LYS A 210 20.23 9.13 20.96
C LYS A 210 20.77 7.90 20.26
N LEU A 211 20.43 7.79 18.99
CA LEU A 211 20.96 6.77 18.12
C LEU A 211 22.44 7.02 17.77
N PRO A 212 23.20 5.97 17.38
CA PRO A 212 24.58 6.12 16.90
C PRO A 212 24.69 7.18 15.80
N LYS A 213 25.89 7.77 15.63
CA LYS A 213 26.11 8.79 14.57
C LYS A 213 25.81 8.26 13.16
N THR A 214 25.91 6.95 12.97
CA THR A 214 25.65 6.22 11.72
C THR A 214 24.17 5.94 11.47
N ALA A 215 23.30 6.14 12.46
CA ALA A 215 21.87 5.89 12.28
C ALA A 215 21.28 6.84 11.24
N LYS A 216 20.49 6.27 10.34
CA LYS A 216 19.75 7.00 9.32
C LYS A 216 18.30 7.19 9.75
N TYR A 217 17.72 8.30 9.36
CA TYR A 217 16.31 8.62 9.64
C TYR A 217 15.46 8.40 8.37
N PRO A 218 14.15 8.12 8.48
CA PRO A 218 13.40 8.02 9.72
C PRO A 218 13.70 6.73 10.48
N VAL A 219 13.51 6.73 11.80
CA VAL A 219 13.57 5.52 12.62
C VAL A 219 12.19 5.23 13.17
N ILE A 220 11.77 3.98 13.02
CA ILE A 220 10.46 3.50 13.47
C ILE A 220 10.71 2.71 14.75
N PHE A 221 10.24 3.25 15.87
CA PHE A 221 10.21 2.52 17.14
C PHE A 221 8.81 2.00 17.39
N TYR A 222 8.70 0.76 17.83
CA TYR A 222 7.44 0.16 18.21
C TYR A 222 7.57 -0.68 19.47
N ALA A 223 6.45 -0.90 20.16
CA ALA A 223 6.43 -1.69 21.38
C ALA A 223 6.44 -3.19 21.08
N ASN A 224 7.38 -3.90 21.71
CA ASN A 224 7.44 -5.35 21.72
C ASN A 224 7.64 -5.83 23.18
N PRO A 225 6.71 -6.61 23.78
CA PRO A 225 5.60 -7.35 23.16
C PRO A 225 4.32 -6.51 23.02
N ASN A 226 3.16 -7.18 22.94
CA ASN A 226 1.85 -6.63 22.57
C ASN A 226 1.20 -5.62 23.55
N HIS A 227 1.99 -4.82 24.29
CA HIS A 227 1.52 -3.76 25.19
C HIS A 227 2.44 -2.54 25.18
N ALA A 228 2.01 -1.41 25.75
CA ALA A 228 2.86 -0.22 25.82
C ALA A 228 4.16 -0.49 26.57
N VAL A 229 5.27 0.02 26.04
CA VAL A 229 6.59 -0.09 26.66
C VAL A 229 7.21 1.27 26.88
N LYS A 230 8.14 1.35 27.82
CA LYS A 230 9.09 2.47 27.85
C LYS A 230 10.00 2.34 26.63
N PHE A 231 10.07 3.38 25.80
CA PHE A 231 10.92 3.36 24.60
C PHE A 231 12.41 3.20 24.94
N SER A 232 12.81 3.53 26.17
CA SER A 232 14.18 3.36 26.67
C SER A 232 14.59 1.93 27.00
N SER A 233 13.65 1.01 27.21
CA SER A 233 13.99 -0.33 27.71
C SER A 233 13.17 -1.49 27.13
N GLY A 234 12.10 -1.20 26.37
CA GLY A 234 11.27 -2.26 25.76
C GLY A 234 10.81 -1.95 24.33
N GLY A 235 11.22 -0.83 23.75
CA GLY A 235 10.96 -0.56 22.33
C GLY A 235 11.94 -1.31 21.45
N GLU A 236 11.46 -1.85 20.34
CA GLU A 236 12.32 -2.26 19.23
C GLU A 236 12.41 -1.14 18.20
N ASP A 237 13.58 -1.02 17.55
CA ASP A 237 13.81 -0.10 16.46
C ASP A 237 14.01 -0.84 15.13
N LEU A 238 13.38 -0.32 14.08
CA LEU A 238 13.73 -0.66 12.71
C LEU A 238 14.86 0.27 12.28
N THR A 239 16.07 -0.29 12.20
CA THR A 239 17.21 0.29 11.50
C THR A 239 17.60 -0.69 10.41
N GLU A 240 17.86 -0.17 9.19
CA GLU A 240 18.08 -0.89 7.91
C GLU A 240 18.31 -2.41 7.97
#